data_AF-A0A0A1Z5Y9-F1
#
_entry.id   AF-A0A0A1Z5Y9-F1
#
_cell.length_a   1.000
_cell.length_b   1.000
_cell.length_c   1.000
_cell.angle_alpha   90.00
_cell.angle_beta   90.00
_cell.angle_gamma   90.00
#
_symmetry.space_group_name_H-M   'P 1'
#
loop_
_entity.id
_entity.type
_entity.pdbx_description
1 polymer ?
#
loop_
_entity_poly.entity_id
_entity_poly.type
_entity_poly.pdbx_seq_one_letter_code
_entity_poly.pdbx_strand_id
1 'polypeptide(L)' 'MSVIDCDYLPTDKVVFPPELALLIVRKASAMAAAFEEQALDQLTKDARRALSRGAEPRCVIREMRL' A
#
# COMPACT_ATOMS: atom_id res chain seq x y z
N MET A 1 -28.10 -13.36 32.35
CA MET A 1 -27.05 -12.97 31.39
C MET A 1 -25.79 -12.69 32.20
N SER A 2 -24.75 -13.52 32.07
CA SER A 2 -23.47 -13.26 32.74
C SER A 2 -22.74 -12.17 31.98
N VAL A 3 -22.45 -11.05 32.64
CA VAL A 3 -21.54 -10.03 32.13
C VAL A 3 -20.16 -10.67 32.07
N ILE A 4 -19.55 -10.71 30.89
CA ILE A 4 -18.17 -11.20 30.74
C ILE A 4 -17.27 -10.13 31.37
N ASP A 5 -16.53 -10.52 32.40
CA ASP A 5 -15.53 -9.66 33.05
C ASP A 5 -14.26 -9.65 32.18
N CYS A 6 -13.87 -8.46 31.75
CA CYS A 6 -12.82 -8.24 30.74
C CYS A 6 -11.55 -7.64 31.37
N ASP A 7 -11.15 -8.17 32.52
CA ASP A 7 -10.07 -7.70 33.41
C ASP A 7 -8.68 -7.73 32.73
N TYR A 8 -8.58 -8.44 31.60
CA TYR A 8 -7.39 -8.56 30.77
C TYR A 8 -7.27 -7.44 29.72
N LEU A 9 -8.33 -6.66 29.50
CA LEU A 9 -8.27 -5.51 28.60
C LEU A 9 -7.69 -4.31 29.36
N PRO A 10 -6.68 -3.61 28.80
CA PRO A 10 -6.20 -2.37 29.39
C PRO A 10 -7.36 -1.37 29.48
N THR A 11 -7.63 -0.90 30.70
CA THR A 11 -8.70 0.05 31.00
C THR A 11 -8.32 1.49 30.66
N ASP A 12 -7.01 1.76 30.55
CA ASP A 12 -6.48 3.07 30.23
C ASP A 12 -6.65 3.39 28.74
N LYS A 13 -7.46 4.40 28.45
CA LYS A 13 -7.56 4.97 27.11
C LYS A 13 -6.28 5.73 26.82
N VAL A 14 -5.44 5.19 25.94
CA VAL A 14 -4.29 5.90 25.39
C VAL A 14 -4.81 7.06 24.54
N VAL A 15 -4.61 8.29 25.01
CA VAL A 15 -4.86 9.48 24.20
C VAL A 15 -3.79 9.53 23.12
N PHE A 16 -4.20 9.31 21.87
CA PHE A 16 -3.27 9.33 20.75
C PHE A 16 -2.84 10.78 20.46
N PRO A 17 -1.53 11.11 20.55
CA PRO A 17 -1.09 12.48 20.31
C PRO A 17 -1.43 12.93 18.88
N PRO A 18 -2.16 14.05 18.69
CA PRO A 18 -2.57 14.50 17.35
C PRO A 18 -1.38 14.74 16.42
N GLU A 19 -0.27 15.24 16.96
CA GLU A 19 0.97 15.48 16.22
C GLU A 19 1.57 14.19 15.67
N LEU A 20 1.57 13.11 16.47
CA LEU A 20 2.03 11.80 16.04
C LEU A 20 1.14 11.26 14.90
N ALA A 21 -0.17 11.47 14.98
CA ALA A 21 -1.11 11.05 13.94
C ALA A 21 -0.82 11.78 12.63
N LEU A 22 -0.58 13.09 12.70
CA LEU A 22 -0.22 13.89 11.54
C LEU A 22 1.09 13.42 10.91
N LEU A 23 2.11 13.09 11.72
CA LEU A 23 3.39 12.59 11.23
C LEU A 23 3.26 11.22 10.56
N ILE A 24 2.45 10.32 11.11
CA ILE A 24 2.18 9.01 10.51
C ILE A 24 1.51 9.16 9.15
N VAL A 25 0.48 10.01 9.05
CA VAL A 25 -0.22 10.27 7.77
C VAL A 25 0.74 10.84 6.73
N ARG A 26 1.57 11.82 7.10
CA ARG A 26 2.59 12.40 6.20
C ARG A 26 3.60 11.35 5.73
N LYS A 27 4.07 10.51 6.65
CA LYS A 27 5.00 9.43 6.32
C LYS A 27 4.36 8.42 5.37
N ALA A 28 3.13 7.98 5.65
CA ALA A 28 2.40 7.05 4.80
C ALA A 28 2.20 7.62 3.39
N SER A 29 1.84 8.90 3.28
CA SER A 29 1.71 9.58 1.99
C SER A 29 3.03 9.64 1.22
N ALA A 30 4.14 9.99 1.87
CA ALA A 30 5.46 10.00 1.22
C ALA A 30 5.90 8.59 0.78
N MET A 31 5.64 7.58 1.60
CA MET A 31 5.93 6.18 1.27
C MET A 31 5.09 5.70 0.08
N ALA A 32 3.80 6.03 0.05
CA ALA A 32 2.91 5.68 -1.05
C ALA A 32 3.37 6.34 -2.35
N ALA A 33 3.68 7.64 -2.34
CA ALA A 33 4.16 8.34 -3.52
C ALA A 33 5.44 7.73 -4.09
N ALA A 34 6.43 7.43 -3.24
CA ALA A 34 7.68 6.78 -3.67
C ALA A 34 7.44 5.37 -4.22
N PHE A 35 6.54 4.61 -3.59
CA PHE A 35 6.18 3.27 -4.05
C PHE A 35 5.46 3.31 -5.40
N GLU A 36 4.51 4.23 -5.58
CA GLU A 36 3.76 4.41 -6.82
C GLU A 36 4.68 4.80 -7.97
N GLU A 37 5.60 5.73 -7.76
CA GLU A 37 6.59 6.14 -8.76
C GLU A 37 7.46 4.94 -9.19
N GLN A 38 8.01 4.20 -8.24
CA GLN A 38 8.81 3.01 -8.54
C GLN A 38 8.00 1.92 -9.26
N ALA A 39 6.75 1.71 -8.85
CA ALA A 39 5.87 0.71 -9.46
C ALA A 39 5.54 1.05 -10.92
N LEU A 40 5.22 2.32 -11.21
CA LEU A 40 4.95 2.80 -12.56
C LEU A 40 6.17 2.67 -13.48
N ASP A 41 7.34 3.04 -12.97
CA ASP A 41 8.61 2.88 -13.68
C ASP A 41 8.87 1.41 -14.03
N GLN A 42 8.66 0.51 -13.08
CA GLN A 42 8.89 -0.92 -13.26
C GLN A 42 7.89 -1.51 -14.26
N LEU A 43 6.59 -1.18 -14.13
CA LEU A 43 5.55 -1.61 -15.07
C LEU A 43 5.87 -1.15 -16.50
N THR A 44 6.33 0.09 -16.68
CA THR A 44 6.69 0.62 -17.99
C THR A 44 7.91 -0.10 -18.58
N LYS A 45 8.94 -0.35 -17.76
CA LYS A 45 10.14 -1.09 -18.18
C LYS A 45 9.80 -2.52 -18.59
N ASP A 46 8.93 -3.20 -17.84
CA ASP A 46 8.54 -4.58 -18.12
C ASP A 46 7.66 -4.68 -19.36
N ALA A 47 6.68 -3.80 -19.53
CA ALA A 47 5.87 -3.71 -20.75
C ALA A 47 6.75 -3.48 -21.99
N ARG A 48 7.67 -2.50 -21.91
CA ARG A 48 8.62 -2.22 -23.00
C ARG A 48 9.48 -3.44 -23.32
N ARG A 49 10.01 -4.13 -22.29
CA ARG A 49 10.83 -5.33 -22.47
C ARG A 49 10.04 -6.47 -23.12
N ALA A 50 8.79 -6.68 -22.74
CA ALA A 50 7.93 -7.71 -23.33
C ALA A 50 7.66 -7.43 -24.82
N LEU A 51 7.29 -6.18 -25.16
CA LEU A 51 7.07 -5.77 -26.53
C LEU A 51 8.34 -5.91 -27.39
N SER A 52 9.51 -5.53 -26.86
CA SER A 52 10.79 -5.71 -27.56
C SER A 52 11.15 -7.17 -27.82
N ARG A 53 10.59 -8.12 -27.05
CA ARG A 53 10.75 -9.57 -27.26
C ARG A 53 9.73 -10.14 -28.24
N GLY A 54 8.87 -9.30 -28.82
CA GLY A 54 7.84 -9.70 -29.78
C GLY A 54 6.54 -10.17 -29.13
N ALA A 55 6.32 -9.88 -27.84
CA ALA A 55 5.03 -10.17 -27.22
C ALA A 55 3.92 -9.35 -27.88
N GLU A 56 2.77 -9.98 -28.13
CA GLU A 56 1.60 -9.29 -28.66
C GLU A 56 1.00 -8.36 -27.59
N PRO A 57 0.62 -7.11 -27.93
CA PRO A 57 0.20 -6.12 -26.92
C PRO A 57 -0.98 -6.54 -26.04
N ARG A 58 -1.99 -7.26 -26.56
CA ARG A 58 -3.13 -7.71 -25.74
C ARG A 58 -2.72 -8.79 -24.74
N CYS A 59 -1.77 -9.65 -25.09
CA CYS A 59 -1.16 -10.57 -24.14
C CYS A 59 -0.45 -9.83 -23.01
N VAL A 60 0.33 -8.79 -23.32
CA VAL A 60 1.01 -7.97 -22.29
C VAL A 60 0.01 -7.30 -21.34
N ILE A 61 -1.06 -6.69 -21.87
CA ILE A 61 -2.13 -6.08 -21.06
C ILE A 61 -2.75 -7.12 -20.12
N ARG A 62 -3.10 -8.30 -20.64
CA ARG A 62 -3.71 -9.38 -19.87
C ARG A 62 -2.77 -9.91 -18.77
N GLU A 63 -1.50 -10.14 -19.10
CA GLU A 63 -0.51 -10.69 -18.18
C GLU A 63 -0.16 -9.69 -17.06
N MET A 64 -0.07 -8.41 -17.40
CA MET A 64 0.22 -7.33 -16.44
C MET A 64 -1.03 -6.85 -15.68
N ARG A 65 -2.22 -7.35 -16.03
CA ARG A 65 -3.52 -6.97 -15.42
C ARG A 65 -3.79 -5.47 -15.49
N LEU A 66 -3.48 -4.88 -16.65
CA LEU A 66 -3.72 -3.47 -16.97
C LEU A 66 -5.08 -3.25 -17.63
#